data_AF-A0A959UBN3-F1
#
_entry.id   AF-A0A959UBN3-F1
#
_cell.length_a   1.000
_cell.length_b   1.000
_cell.length_c   1.000
_cell.angle_alpha   90.00
_cell.angle_beta   90.00
_cell.angle_gamma   90.00
#
_symmetry.space_group_name_H-M   'P 1'
#
loop_
_entity.id
_entity.type
_entity.pdbx_description
1 polymer ?
#
loop_
_entity_poly.entity_id
_entity_poly.type
_entity_poly.pdbx_seq_one_letter_code
_entity_poly.pdbx_strand_id
1 'polypeptide(L)'
;ILIANSNILFINYIKLKNPNIKTVLEGFKKGKEWIYYFIPKNFKPDFYASYLKEVDEKHMEFLVKNQLLKNKIVYGVNHQNIHEVYAFGLQNIILEYTDTLGSLEEIKQNLESNLSAK
;
A
#
# COMPACT_ATOMS: atom_id res chain seq x y z
N ILE A 1 -5.92 8.90 -11.12
CA ILE A 1 -4.57 9.48 -10.93
C ILE A 1 -4.24 9.44 -9.45
N LEU A 2 -3.10 8.89 -9.08
CA LEU A 2 -2.56 8.92 -7.72
C LEU A 2 -1.31 9.79 -7.72
N ILE A 3 -1.15 10.67 -6.72
CA ILE A 3 0.11 11.41 -6.51
C ILE A 3 0.80 10.86 -5.28
N ALA A 4 1.99 10.30 -5.47
CA ALA A 4 2.81 9.73 -4.41
C ALA A 4 3.99 10.64 -4.06
N ASN A 5 4.27 10.81 -2.77
CA ASN A 5 5.47 11.50 -2.29
C ASN A 5 5.79 11.07 -0.85
N SER A 6 7.07 11.10 -0.47
CA SER A 6 7.49 10.81 0.90
C SER A 6 7.37 12.00 1.85
N ASN A 7 7.20 13.22 1.33
CA ASN A 7 7.00 14.43 2.12
C ASN A 7 5.52 14.66 2.42
N ILE A 8 5.13 14.48 3.69
CA ILE A 8 3.74 14.66 4.14
C ILE A 8 3.23 16.10 3.95
N LEU A 9 4.09 17.12 4.04
CA LEU A 9 3.67 18.51 3.83
C LEU A 9 3.28 18.75 2.37
N PHE A 10 3.98 18.11 1.43
CA PHE A 10 3.62 18.15 0.01
C PHE A 10 2.28 17.44 -0.24
N ILE A 11 2.09 16.26 0.35
CA ILE A 11 0.81 15.53 0.28
C ILE A 11 -0.35 16.40 0.81
N ASN A 12 -0.15 17.05 1.95
CA ASN A 12 -1.14 17.94 2.54
C ASN A 12 -1.45 19.14 1.65
N TYR A 13 -0.41 19.75 1.05
CA TYR A 13 -0.57 20.85 0.09
C TYR A 13 -1.44 20.44 -1.10
N ILE A 14 -1.19 19.27 -1.69
CA ILE A 14 -1.99 18.75 -2.80
C ILE A 14 -3.45 18.56 -2.38
N LYS A 15 -3.72 17.94 -1.22
CA LYS A 15 -5.10 17.76 -0.73
C LYS A 15 -5.82 19.10 -0.50
N LEU A 16 -5.11 20.11 0.00
CA LEU A 16 -5.67 21.46 0.20
C LEU A 16 -6.01 22.15 -1.12
N LYS A 17 -5.16 22.01 -2.14
CA LYS A 17 -5.36 22.66 -3.44
C LYS A 17 -6.34 21.92 -4.33
N ASN A 18 -6.40 20.59 -4.22
CA ASN A 18 -7.30 19.77 -5.00
C ASN A 18 -7.72 18.53 -4.20
N PRO A 19 -8.82 18.59 -3.42
CA PRO A 19 -9.25 17.49 -2.56
C PRO A 19 -9.73 16.24 -3.33
N ASN A 20 -9.96 16.36 -4.64
CA ASN A 20 -10.35 15.23 -5.49
C ASN A 20 -9.16 14.36 -5.93
N ILE A 21 -7.92 14.87 -5.83
CA ILE A 21 -6.73 14.09 -6.13
C ILE A 21 -6.45 13.12 -4.99
N LYS A 22 -6.35 11.84 -5.33
CA LYS A 22 -5.94 10.78 -4.41
C LYS A 22 -4.44 10.83 -4.17
N THR A 23 -4.07 10.82 -2.89
CA THR A 23 -2.68 11.01 -2.45
C THR A 23 -2.13 9.76 -1.79
N VAL A 24 -0.83 9.52 -1.97
CA VAL A 24 -0.12 8.35 -1.43
C VAL A 24 1.07 8.82 -0.62
N LEU A 25 1.12 8.45 0.66
CA LEU A 25 2.30 8.69 1.50
C LEU A 25 3.30 7.55 1.29
N GLU A 26 4.40 7.85 0.61
CA GLU A 26 5.47 6.89 0.36
C GLU A 26 6.41 6.76 1.57
N GLY A 27 6.94 5.56 1.78
CA GLY A 27 7.82 5.24 2.90
C GLY A 27 7.09 4.96 4.21
N PHE A 28 5.77 4.72 4.16
CA PHE A 28 4.98 4.29 5.31
C PHE A 28 5.18 2.79 5.55
N LYS A 29 6.12 2.47 6.44
CA LYS A 29 6.69 1.14 6.64
C LYS A 29 6.77 0.74 8.11
N LYS A 30 7.24 -0.48 8.39
CA LYS A 30 7.53 -0.95 9.74
C LYS A 30 8.37 0.05 10.54
N GLY A 31 7.93 0.38 11.76
CA GLY A 31 8.56 1.36 12.65
C GLY A 31 8.21 2.82 12.36
N LYS A 32 7.41 3.12 11.33
CA LYS A 32 6.93 4.47 10.99
C LYS A 32 5.41 4.65 11.17
N GLU A 33 4.74 3.68 11.77
CA GLU A 33 3.30 3.68 12.02
C GLU A 33 2.87 4.88 12.87
N TRP A 34 3.74 5.34 13.76
CA TRP A 34 3.49 6.48 14.63
C TRP A 34 3.05 7.74 13.87
N ILE A 35 3.55 7.96 12.64
CA ILE A 35 3.19 9.09 11.79
C ILE A 35 1.67 9.16 11.57
N TYR A 36 0.99 8.03 11.50
CA TYR A 36 -0.47 7.94 11.32
C TYR A 36 -1.26 8.66 12.41
N TYR A 37 -0.74 8.70 13.64
CA TYR A 37 -1.39 9.34 14.77
C TYR A 37 -1.18 10.86 14.81
N PHE A 38 -0.11 11.37 14.18
CA PHE A 38 0.18 12.81 14.13
C PHE A 38 -0.49 13.51 12.96
N ILE A 39 -0.85 12.80 11.89
CA ILE A 39 -1.54 13.41 10.76
C ILE A 39 -3.03 13.60 11.12
N PRO A 40 -3.55 14.84 11.12
CA PRO A 40 -4.96 15.07 11.42
C PRO A 40 -5.84 14.39 10.37
N LYS A 41 -7.04 13.96 10.77
CA LYS A 41 -7.95 13.12 9.95
C LYS A 41 -8.15 13.65 8.52
N ASN A 42 -8.34 14.96 8.35
CA ASN A 42 -8.61 15.59 7.05
C ASN A 42 -7.37 15.68 6.14
N PHE A 43 -6.18 15.48 6.71
CA PHE A 43 -4.90 15.52 6.01
C PHE A 43 -4.29 14.14 5.81
N LYS A 44 -4.97 13.07 6.26
CA LYS A 44 -4.48 11.71 6.01
C LYS A 44 -4.44 11.44 4.50
N PRO A 45 -3.36 10.82 4.00
CA PRO A 45 -3.30 10.39 2.62
C PRO A 45 -4.40 9.35 2.34
N ASP A 46 -4.79 9.22 1.08
CA ASP A 46 -5.77 8.22 0.66
C ASP A 46 -5.17 6.79 0.65
N PHE A 47 -3.87 6.70 0.40
CA PHE A 47 -3.10 5.45 0.42
C PHE A 47 -1.76 5.59 1.14
N TYR A 48 -1.21 4.47 1.57
CA TYR A 48 0.10 4.38 2.21
C TYR A 48 0.96 3.39 1.42
N ALA A 49 2.20 3.75 1.10
CA ALA A 49 3.08 2.92 0.28
C ALA A 49 4.44 2.66 0.91
N SER A 50 4.99 1.46 0.69
CA SER A 50 6.39 1.12 0.99
C SER A 50 6.85 -0.07 0.15
N TYR A 51 8.15 -0.35 0.19
CA TYR A 51 8.65 -1.63 -0.32
C TYR A 51 8.04 -2.81 0.47
N LEU A 52 7.82 -3.94 -0.22
CA LEU A 52 7.34 -5.18 0.41
C LEU A 52 8.26 -5.66 1.55
N LYS A 53 9.59 -5.62 1.34
CA LYS A 53 10.59 -5.99 2.38
C LYS A 53 10.52 -5.15 3.68
N GLU A 54 9.80 -4.03 3.64
CA GLU A 54 9.60 -3.14 4.78
C GLU A 54 8.23 -3.32 5.45
N VAL A 55 7.51 -4.39 5.08
CA VAL A 55 6.29 -4.88 5.71
C VAL A 55 6.65 -6.13 6.51
N ASP A 56 6.28 -6.17 7.78
CA ASP A 56 6.38 -7.35 8.64
C ASP A 56 5.03 -7.60 9.34
N GLU A 57 4.95 -8.68 10.12
CA GLU A 57 3.72 -9.07 10.82
C GLU A 57 3.18 -7.96 11.73
N LYS A 58 4.06 -7.24 12.45
CA LYS A 58 3.67 -6.13 13.32
C LYS A 58 3.09 -4.96 12.53
N HIS A 59 3.70 -4.64 11.38
CA HIS A 59 3.15 -3.65 10.47
C HIS A 59 1.78 -4.09 9.94
N MET A 60 1.60 -5.37 9.61
CA MET A 60 0.33 -5.92 9.16
C MET A 60 -0.75 -5.86 10.24
N GLU A 61 -0.44 -6.22 11.48
CA GLU A 61 -1.33 -6.05 12.63
C GLU A 61 -1.79 -4.60 12.78
N PHE A 62 -0.86 -3.65 12.66
CA PHE A 62 -1.19 -2.23 12.67
C PHE A 62 -2.15 -1.84 11.55
N LEU A 63 -1.88 -2.28 10.31
CA LEU A 63 -2.73 -1.99 9.16
C LEU A 63 -4.14 -2.56 9.33
N VAL A 64 -4.26 -3.79 9.82
CA VAL A 64 -5.56 -4.43 10.09
C VAL A 64 -6.31 -3.67 11.19
N LYS A 65 -5.66 -3.43 12.33
CA LYS A 65 -6.26 -2.73 13.48
C LYS A 65 -6.78 -1.34 13.11
N ASN A 66 -6.09 -0.63 12.22
CA ASN A 66 -6.46 0.73 11.80
C ASN A 66 -7.28 0.76 10.50
N GLN A 67 -7.73 -0.40 9.99
CA GLN A 67 -8.51 -0.52 8.74
C GLN A 67 -7.80 0.07 7.51
N LEU A 68 -6.46 0.00 7.48
CA LEU A 68 -5.62 0.56 6.43
C LEU A 68 -5.16 -0.47 5.40
N LEU A 69 -5.45 -1.76 5.60
CA LEU A 69 -4.97 -2.83 4.72
C LEU A 69 -5.37 -2.59 3.25
N LYS A 70 -6.62 -2.19 3.01
CA LYS A 70 -7.13 -1.85 1.66
C LYS A 70 -6.50 -0.58 1.06
N ASN A 71 -5.91 0.26 1.90
CA ASN A 71 -5.23 1.51 1.51
C ASN A 71 -3.71 1.32 1.38
N LYS A 72 -3.19 0.12 1.68
CA LYS A 72 -1.77 -0.19 1.55
C LYS A 72 -1.45 -0.52 0.11
N ILE A 73 -0.43 0.14 -0.43
CA ILE A 73 0.24 -0.20 -1.70
C ILE A 73 1.62 -0.73 -1.36
N VAL A 74 2.04 -1.85 -1.96
CA VAL A 74 3.42 -2.33 -1.85
C VAL A 74 4.10 -2.35 -3.21
N TYR A 75 5.40 -2.06 -3.23
CA TYR A 75 6.22 -2.07 -4.44
C TYR A 75 7.54 -2.81 -4.23
N GLY A 76 8.28 -3.03 -5.32
CA GLY A 76 9.39 -4.00 -5.35
C GLY A 76 8.88 -5.45 -5.30
N VAL A 77 7.69 -5.68 -5.86
CA VAL A 77 7.08 -7.01 -6.00
C VAL A 77 7.50 -7.60 -7.35
N ASN A 78 7.93 -8.85 -7.38
CA ASN A 78 8.37 -9.59 -8.56
C ASN A 78 8.09 -11.10 -8.41
N HIS A 79 8.52 -11.92 -9.36
CA HIS A 79 8.27 -13.38 -9.31
C HIS A 79 8.86 -14.07 -8.09
N GLN A 80 9.93 -13.53 -7.52
CA GLN A 80 10.58 -14.15 -6.37
C GLN A 80 9.80 -13.96 -5.07
N ASN A 81 9.04 -12.87 -4.93
CA ASN A 81 8.42 -12.48 -3.65
C ASN A 81 6.91 -12.26 -3.70
N ILE A 82 6.24 -12.43 -4.85
CA ILE A 82 4.79 -12.21 -4.97
C ILE A 82 3.97 -13.11 -4.04
N HIS A 83 4.48 -14.29 -3.68
CA HIS A 83 3.82 -15.19 -2.74
C HIS A 83 3.69 -14.58 -1.33
N GLU A 84 4.63 -13.72 -0.91
CA GLU A 84 4.55 -13.01 0.38
C GLU A 84 3.38 -12.01 0.39
N VAL A 85 3.09 -11.37 -0.75
CA VAL A 85 1.94 -10.47 -0.91
C VAL A 85 0.65 -11.24 -0.65
N TYR A 86 0.52 -12.43 -1.24
CA TYR A 86 -0.65 -13.30 -1.04
C TYR A 86 -0.78 -13.74 0.42
N ALA A 87 0.33 -14.18 1.03
CA ALA A 87 0.34 -14.60 2.43
C ALA A 87 -0.10 -13.49 3.39
N PHE A 88 0.33 -12.24 3.14
CA PHE A 88 -0.10 -11.09 3.93
C PHE A 88 -1.52 -10.61 3.60
N GLY A 89 -2.13 -11.07 2.51
CA GLY A 89 -3.43 -10.59 2.05
C GLY A 89 -3.38 -9.12 1.58
N LEU A 90 -2.25 -8.70 1.03
CA LEU A 90 -2.07 -7.38 0.41
C LEU A 90 -2.72 -7.36 -0.97
N GLN A 91 -3.35 -6.24 -1.33
CA GLN A 91 -4.22 -6.15 -2.51
C GLN A 91 -3.68 -5.19 -3.57
N ASN A 92 -3.18 -4.03 -3.15
CA ASN A 92 -2.63 -3.07 -4.09
C ASN A 92 -1.12 -3.28 -4.17
N ILE A 93 -0.65 -3.63 -5.37
CA ILE A 93 0.77 -3.84 -5.64
C ILE A 93 1.21 -3.02 -6.85
N ILE A 94 2.47 -2.61 -6.85
CA ILE A 94 3.20 -2.21 -8.05
C ILE A 94 4.13 -3.36 -8.38
N LEU A 95 3.81 -4.06 -9.46
CA LEU A 95 4.48 -5.28 -9.90
C LEU A 95 5.56 -4.94 -10.92
N GLU A 96 6.79 -5.37 -10.66
CA GLU A 96 7.86 -5.45 -11.65
C GLU A 96 7.60 -6.67 -12.53
N TYR A 97 6.75 -6.48 -13.54
CA TYR A 97 6.29 -7.57 -14.39
C TYR A 97 7.40 -8.04 -15.33
N THR A 98 7.51 -9.37 -15.43
CA THR A 98 8.34 -10.10 -16.39
C THR A 98 7.49 -11.26 -16.92
N ASP A 99 7.72 -11.68 -18.15
CA ASP A 99 6.92 -12.74 -18.80
C ASP A 99 6.93 -14.09 -18.04
N THR A 100 7.89 -14.28 -17.12
CA THR A 100 7.98 -15.44 -16.23
C THR A 100 6.95 -15.47 -15.09
N LEU A 101 6.23 -14.37 -14.84
CA LEU A 101 5.21 -14.27 -13.78
C LEU A 101 3.87 -14.93 -14.13
N GLY A 102 3.71 -15.41 -15.36
CA GLY A 102 2.41 -15.83 -15.89
C GLY A 102 1.60 -14.65 -16.41
N SER A 103 0.29 -14.86 -16.60
CA SER A 103 -0.60 -13.80 -17.10
C SER A 103 -0.98 -12.79 -16.02
N LEU A 104 -1.24 -11.54 -16.41
CA LEU A 104 -1.73 -10.52 -15.49
C LEU A 104 -3.11 -10.89 -14.91
N GLU A 105 -3.91 -11.62 -15.68
CA GLU A 105 -5.23 -12.13 -15.30
C GLU A 105 -5.15 -13.13 -14.16
N GLU A 106 -4.22 -14.10 -14.22
CA GLU A 106 -3.99 -15.06 -13.13
C GLU A 106 -3.52 -14.35 -11.86
N ILE A 107 -2.59 -13.40 -12.00
CA ILE A 107 -2.10 -12.61 -10.87
C ILE A 107 -3.25 -11.83 -10.22
N LYS A 108 -4.10 -11.22 -11.03
CA LYS A 108 -5.28 -10.48 -10.57
C LYS A 108 -6.27 -11.40 -9.86
N GLN A 109 -6.56 -12.58 -10.42
CA GLN A 109 -7.42 -13.57 -9.77
C GLN A 109 -6.87 -14.03 -8.42
N ASN A 110 -5.55 -14.22 -8.29
CA ASN A 110 -4.92 -14.59 -7.02
C ASN A 110 -4.99 -13.45 -5.98
N LEU A 111 -4.88 -12.18 -6.41
CA LEU A 111 -5.09 -11.05 -5.50
C LEU A 111 -6.56 -10.95 -5.07
N GLU A 112 -7.50 -11.23 -5.97
CA GLU A 112 -8.94 -11.15 -5.71
C GLU A 112 -9.49 -12.33 -4.91
N SER A 113 -8.99 -13.56 -5.11
CA SER A 113 -9.45 -14.75 -4.38
C SER A 113 -9.14 -14.67 -2.88
N ASN A 114 -8.06 -13.98 -2.52
CA ASN A 114 -7.71 -13.65 -1.14
C ASN A 114 -8.71 -12.68 -0.45
N LEU A 115 -9.62 -12.04 -1.20
CA LEU A 115 -10.72 -11.24 -0.64
C LEU A 115 -11.86 -12.10 -0.08
N SER A 116 -12.10 -13.27 -0.67
CA SER A 116 -13.28 -14.09 -0.40
C SER A 116 -13.07 -15.11 0.72
N ALA A 117 -11.82 -15.30 1.16
CA ALA A 117 -11.42 -16.28 2.16
C ALA A 117 -11.35 -15.71 3.60
N LYS A 118 -11.73 -14.45 3.82
CA LYS A 118 -11.79 -13.77 5.13
C LYS A 118 -13.08 -12.98 5.27
#